data_AF-A0A955Y258-F1
#
_entry.id   AF-A0A955Y258-F1
#
_cell.length_a   1.000
_cell.length_b   1.000
_cell.length_c   1.000
_cell.angle_alpha   90.00
_cell.angle_beta   90.00
_cell.angle_gamma   90.00
#
_symmetry.space_group_name_H-M   'P 1'
#
loop_
_entity.id
_entity.type
_entity.pdbx_description
1 polymer ?
#
loop_
_entity_poly.entity_id
_entity_poly.type
_entity_poly.pdbx_seq_one_letter_code
_entity_poly.pdbx_strand_id
1 'polypeptide(L)'
;EATEAEEEVTDVVMVATGSDALDSIFKKSEGPIETMATLRDEIRGVSTKLVESLGLTQGTPFKDALTDLQTKAEGKINVSFAENKWPTFSAAEGCPENVKASISTLNSSMVELTSAEDKLKDVGKQMGVVAEEAADLAAEPKNLGLSATQAPKAVLKSKKNIKALNMGVDVTKDLVKELGMLVSDVQSVFKASEEPAE
;
A
#
# COMPACT_ATOMS: atom_id res chain seq x y z
N GLU A 1 -19.73 -24.68 -13.18
CA GLU A 1 -19.76 -23.27 -12.74
C GLU A 1 -18.40 -22.67 -13.02
N ALA A 2 -18.36 -21.56 -13.74
CA ALA A 2 -17.13 -20.81 -13.96
C ALA A 2 -16.96 -19.89 -12.75
N THR A 3 -15.93 -20.14 -11.94
CA THR A 3 -15.44 -19.18 -10.95
C THR A 3 -15.02 -17.92 -11.69
N GLU A 4 -15.77 -16.84 -11.49
CA GLU A 4 -15.33 -15.49 -11.87
C GLU A 4 -13.97 -15.25 -11.24
N ALA A 5 -12.96 -15.04 -12.07
CA ALA A 5 -11.67 -14.58 -11.64
C ALA A 5 -11.86 -13.19 -11.01
N GLU A 6 -11.52 -13.06 -9.74
CA GLU A 6 -11.21 -11.76 -9.14
C GLU A 6 -10.06 -11.15 -9.97
N GLU A 7 -10.38 -10.28 -10.93
CA GLU A 7 -9.37 -9.38 -11.50
C GLU A 7 -9.02 -8.34 -10.44
N GLU A 8 -8.18 -8.73 -9.47
CA GLU A 8 -7.45 -7.78 -8.64
C GLU A 8 -6.25 -7.23 -9.44
N VAL A 9 -6.48 -6.70 -10.64
CA VAL A 9 -5.40 -6.09 -11.43
C VAL A 9 -5.29 -4.63 -11.03
N THR A 10 -4.54 -4.40 -9.95
CA THR A 10 -4.15 -3.07 -9.44
C THR A 10 -2.86 -2.53 -10.09
N ASP A 11 -2.43 -3.13 -11.20
CA ASP A 11 -1.21 -2.75 -11.90
C ASP A 11 -1.48 -1.63 -12.91
N VAL A 12 -0.84 -0.50 -12.65
CA VAL A 12 -0.88 0.67 -13.53
C VAL A 12 0.02 0.38 -14.74
N VAL A 13 -0.57 -0.09 -15.84
CA VAL A 13 0.15 -0.41 -17.07
C VAL A 13 0.02 0.74 -18.08
N MET A 14 1.16 1.35 -18.44
CA MET A 14 1.22 2.37 -19.48
C MET A 14 1.36 1.73 -20.86
N VAL A 15 0.61 2.23 -21.85
CA VAL A 15 0.74 1.83 -23.26
C VAL A 15 1.44 2.91 -24.08
N ALA A 16 2.35 2.51 -24.95
CA ALA A 16 3.03 3.43 -25.85
C ALA A 16 2.02 4.15 -26.75
N THR A 17 1.98 5.48 -26.65
CA THR A 17 1.07 6.33 -27.41
C THR A 17 1.48 6.42 -28.88
N GLY A 18 2.79 6.30 -29.14
CA GLY A 18 3.40 6.49 -30.45
C GLY A 18 3.76 7.96 -30.72
N SER A 19 3.66 8.84 -29.72
CA SER A 19 4.20 10.20 -29.73
C SER A 19 5.32 10.28 -28.70
N ASP A 20 6.54 10.57 -29.15
CA ASP A 20 7.72 10.67 -28.28
C ASP A 20 7.52 11.67 -27.13
N ALA A 21 6.78 12.75 -27.38
CA ALA A 21 6.48 13.77 -26.39
C ALA A 21 5.56 13.24 -25.26
N LEU A 22 4.48 12.54 -25.62
CA LEU A 22 3.60 11.91 -24.63
C LEU A 22 4.29 10.75 -23.91
N ASP A 23 5.02 9.91 -24.64
CA ASP A 23 5.69 8.74 -24.09
C ASP A 23 6.79 9.18 -23.09
N SER A 24 7.47 10.29 -23.35
CA SER A 24 8.43 10.89 -22.40
C SER A 24 7.77 11.42 -21.12
N ILE A 25 6.55 11.97 -21.21
CA ILE A 25 5.79 12.38 -20.02
C ILE A 25 5.40 11.15 -19.21
N PHE A 26 4.80 10.14 -19.84
CA PHE A 26 4.37 8.92 -19.14
C PHE A 26 5.53 8.16 -18.51
N LYS A 27 6.73 8.20 -19.10
CA LYS A 27 7.92 7.57 -18.51
C LYS A 27 8.26 8.09 -17.11
N LYS A 28 7.92 9.34 -16.79
CA LYS A 28 8.09 9.90 -15.43
C LYS A 28 7.29 9.15 -14.36
N SER A 29 6.28 8.37 -14.75
CA SER A 29 5.45 7.58 -13.84
C SER A 29 6.00 6.20 -13.48
N GLU A 30 7.04 5.70 -14.18
CA GLU A 30 7.60 4.36 -13.93
C GLU A 30 8.05 4.20 -12.46
N GLY A 31 8.89 5.10 -11.95
CA GLY A 31 9.35 5.09 -10.56
C GLY A 31 8.22 5.18 -9.51
N PRO A 32 7.25 6.11 -9.66
CA PRO A 32 6.05 6.14 -8.83
C PRO A 32 5.26 4.83 -8.81
N ILE A 33 5.06 4.20 -9.98
CA ILE A 33 4.32 2.93 -10.10
C ILE A 33 5.05 1.81 -9.36
N GLU A 34 6.37 1.68 -9.57
CA GLU A 34 7.20 0.69 -8.88
C GLU A 34 7.20 0.88 -7.36
N THR A 35 7.28 2.14 -6.91
CA THR A 35 7.22 2.48 -5.48
C THR A 35 5.87 2.12 -4.87
N MET A 36 4.77 2.42 -5.57
CA MET A 36 3.42 2.04 -5.13
C MET A 36 3.28 0.52 -5.00
N ALA A 37 3.75 -0.23 -5.98
CA ALA A 37 3.67 -1.70 -5.99
C ALA A 37 4.47 -2.30 -4.82
N THR A 38 5.69 -1.80 -4.59
CA THR A 38 6.53 -2.23 -3.46
C THR A 38 5.85 -1.97 -2.11
N LEU A 39 5.30 -0.76 -1.92
CA LEU A 39 4.62 -0.40 -0.68
C LEU A 39 3.33 -1.22 -0.47
N ARG A 40 2.59 -1.54 -1.54
CA ARG A 40 1.43 -2.45 -1.47
C ARG A 40 1.84 -3.82 -0.94
N ASP A 41 2.91 -4.38 -1.46
CA ASP A 41 3.40 -5.70 -1.04
C ASP A 41 3.90 -5.67 0.42
N GLU A 42 4.59 -4.61 0.82
CA GLU A 42 5.03 -4.42 2.21
C GLU A 42 3.83 -4.34 3.18
N ILE A 43 2.80 -3.54 2.84
CA ILE A 43 1.58 -3.38 3.65
C ILE A 43 0.85 -4.71 3.82
N ARG A 44 0.57 -5.38 2.70
CA ARG A 44 -0.16 -6.66 2.70
C ARG A 44 0.67 -7.77 3.35
N GLY A 45 1.99 -7.71 3.19
CA GLY A 45 2.94 -8.66 3.77
C GLY A 45 2.99 -8.64 5.29
N VAL A 46 2.63 -7.54 5.96
CA VAL A 46 2.62 -7.46 7.43
C VAL A 46 1.71 -8.52 8.04
N SER A 47 0.49 -8.67 7.51
CA SER A 47 -0.47 -9.65 8.02
C SER A 47 0.05 -11.07 7.80
N THR A 48 0.58 -11.36 6.61
CA THR A 48 1.16 -12.68 6.29
C THR A 48 2.33 -13.02 7.22
N LYS A 49 3.30 -12.11 7.37
CA LYS A 49 4.46 -12.29 8.27
C LYS A 49 4.02 -12.57 9.71
N LEU A 50 3.00 -11.85 10.21
CA LEU A 50 2.47 -12.07 11.56
C LEU A 50 1.81 -13.46 11.69
N VAL A 51 0.89 -13.79 10.78
CA VAL A 51 0.18 -15.08 10.74
C VAL A 51 1.17 -16.25 10.70
N GLU A 52 2.17 -16.19 9.83
CA GLU A 52 3.23 -17.19 9.72
C GLU A 52 4.05 -17.31 10.99
N SER A 53 4.46 -16.18 11.59
CA SER A 53 5.25 -16.18 12.82
C SER A 53 4.51 -16.83 14.01
N LEU A 54 3.17 -16.76 14.02
CA LEU A 54 2.32 -17.33 15.05
C LEU A 54 1.92 -18.79 14.77
N GLY A 55 2.27 -19.31 13.59
CA GLY A 55 1.85 -20.64 13.13
C GLY A 55 0.34 -20.74 12.86
N LEU A 56 -0.28 -19.63 12.46
CA LEU A 56 -1.70 -19.56 12.14
C LEU A 56 -1.95 -19.94 10.67
N THR A 57 -3.20 -20.30 10.36
CA THR A 57 -3.61 -20.62 8.98
C THR A 57 -3.49 -19.39 8.08
N GLN A 58 -2.96 -19.56 6.87
CA GLN A 58 -2.89 -18.48 5.89
C GLN A 58 -4.29 -17.89 5.64
N GLY A 59 -4.37 -16.56 5.57
CA GLY A 59 -5.63 -15.84 5.43
C GLY A 59 -6.35 -15.54 6.75
N THR A 60 -5.79 -15.94 7.91
CA THR A 60 -6.27 -15.44 9.21
C THR A 60 -6.25 -13.90 9.20
N PRO A 61 -7.37 -13.23 9.56
CA PRO A 61 -7.42 -11.77 9.63
C PRO A 61 -6.34 -11.19 10.54
N PHE A 62 -5.76 -10.05 10.15
CA PHE A 62 -4.69 -9.40 10.92
C PHE A 62 -5.08 -9.17 12.38
N LYS A 63 -6.29 -8.68 12.63
CA LYS A 63 -6.84 -8.47 13.97
C LYS A 63 -6.89 -9.76 14.81
N ASP A 64 -7.31 -10.86 14.21
CA ASP A 64 -7.38 -12.16 14.90
C ASP A 64 -5.98 -12.67 15.23
N ALA A 65 -5.01 -12.47 14.33
CA ALA A 65 -3.61 -12.77 14.58
C ALA A 65 -3.03 -11.92 15.74
N LEU A 66 -3.41 -10.64 15.84
CA LEU A 66 -3.03 -9.80 16.98
C LEU A 66 -3.67 -10.29 18.30
N THR A 67 -4.94 -10.72 18.27
CA THR A 67 -5.60 -11.30 19.45
C THR A 67 -4.96 -12.62 19.89
N ASP A 68 -4.57 -13.48 18.95
CA ASP A 68 -3.81 -14.70 19.25
C ASP A 68 -2.44 -14.39 19.86
N LEU A 69 -1.72 -13.39 19.31
CA LEU A 69 -0.46 -12.89 19.87
C LEU A 69 -0.65 -12.43 21.32
N GLN A 70 -1.66 -11.60 21.59
CA GLN A 70 -1.97 -11.09 22.93
C GLN A 70 -2.31 -12.23 23.91
N THR A 71 -3.10 -13.20 23.46
CA THR A 71 -3.52 -14.38 24.25
C THR A 71 -2.32 -15.24 24.61
N LYS A 72 -1.48 -15.58 23.63
CA LYS A 72 -0.25 -16.39 23.84
C LYS A 72 0.76 -15.68 24.74
N ALA A 73 0.72 -14.36 24.80
CA ALA A 73 1.62 -13.60 25.64
C ALA A 73 1.15 -13.49 27.09
N GLU A 74 -0.09 -13.87 27.43
CA GLU A 74 -0.63 -13.83 28.79
C GLU A 74 -0.46 -12.46 29.46
N GLY A 75 -0.68 -11.37 28.72
CA GLY A 75 -0.51 -10.00 29.22
C GLY A 75 0.94 -9.51 29.31
N LYS A 76 1.92 -10.27 28.82
CA LYS A 76 3.35 -9.92 28.83
C LYS A 76 3.80 -9.16 27.57
N ILE A 77 2.89 -8.42 26.92
CA ILE A 77 3.21 -7.50 25.83
C ILE A 77 2.88 -6.08 26.28
N ASN A 78 3.85 -5.18 26.15
CA ASN A 78 3.60 -3.76 26.24
C ASN A 78 3.61 -3.17 24.83
N VAL A 79 2.59 -2.37 24.52
CA VAL A 79 2.49 -1.63 23.26
C VAL A 79 2.57 -0.15 23.56
N SER A 80 3.52 0.53 22.91
CA SER A 80 3.63 1.98 22.95
C SER A 80 3.35 2.57 21.57
N PHE A 81 2.78 3.77 21.55
CA PHE A 81 2.59 4.53 20.32
C PHE A 81 3.47 5.76 20.42
N ALA A 82 4.48 5.84 19.54
CA ALA A 82 5.30 7.05 19.44
C ALA A 82 4.52 8.20 18.79
N GLU A 83 5.08 9.40 18.76
CA GLU A 83 4.46 10.61 18.17
C GLU A 83 3.98 10.41 16.72
N ASN A 84 4.61 9.48 15.99
CA ASN A 84 4.27 9.12 14.61
C ASN A 84 3.10 8.13 14.48
N LYS A 85 2.40 7.81 15.59
CA LYS A 85 1.24 6.90 15.66
C LYS A 85 1.53 5.42 15.36
N TRP A 86 2.78 5.06 15.08
CA TRP A 86 3.16 3.68 14.82
C TRP A 86 3.33 2.90 16.13
N PRO A 87 2.74 1.70 16.24
CA PRO A 87 2.88 0.88 17.43
C PRO A 87 4.28 0.26 17.51
N THR A 88 4.83 0.24 18.72
CA THR A 88 6.05 -0.51 19.07
C THR A 88 5.70 -1.52 20.14
N PHE A 89 6.09 -2.77 19.92
CA PHE A 89 5.78 -3.89 20.79
C PHE A 89 7.02 -4.27 21.60
N SER A 90 6.84 -4.61 22.87
CA SER A 90 7.91 -5.15 23.70
C SER A 90 7.40 -6.30 24.56
N ALA A 91 8.23 -7.32 24.72
CA ALA A 91 7.93 -8.47 25.57
C ALA A 91 8.40 -8.20 27.00
N ALA A 92 7.54 -8.48 27.99
CA ALA A 92 7.94 -8.51 29.39
C ALA A 92 8.72 -9.80 29.72
N GLU A 93 9.31 -9.85 30.91
CA GLU A 93 10.03 -11.03 31.39
C GLU A 93 9.10 -12.26 31.46
N GLY A 94 9.62 -13.44 31.08
CA GLY A 94 8.84 -14.68 31.06
C GLY A 94 7.83 -14.79 29.91
N CYS A 95 7.92 -13.93 28.89
CA CYS A 95 7.15 -14.06 27.65
C CYS A 95 7.67 -15.25 26.82
N PRO A 96 6.78 -16.09 26.23
CA PRO A 96 7.19 -17.23 25.42
C PRO A 96 8.08 -16.85 24.22
N GLU A 97 9.05 -17.71 23.86
CA GLU A 97 10.00 -17.41 22.78
C GLU A 97 9.33 -17.21 21.41
N ASN A 98 8.26 -17.96 21.12
CA ASN A 98 7.47 -17.78 19.90
C ASN A 98 6.79 -16.39 19.87
N VAL A 99 6.31 -15.90 21.01
CA VAL A 99 5.72 -14.56 21.12
C VAL A 99 6.78 -13.47 20.91
N LYS A 100 7.98 -13.64 21.49
CA LYS A 100 9.11 -12.71 21.26
C LYS A 100 9.50 -12.64 19.78
N ALA A 101 9.54 -13.78 19.09
CA ALA A 101 9.82 -13.84 17.65
C ALA A 101 8.75 -13.11 16.82
N SER A 102 7.47 -13.30 17.15
CA SER A 102 6.36 -12.58 16.51
C SER A 102 6.41 -11.07 16.78
N ILE A 103 6.71 -10.65 18.02
CA ILE A 103 6.92 -9.23 18.37
C ILE A 103 8.07 -8.63 17.55
N SER A 104 9.19 -9.33 17.41
CA SER A 104 10.32 -8.86 16.61
C SER A 104 9.95 -8.73 15.13
N THR A 105 9.19 -9.69 14.60
CA THR A 105 8.69 -9.67 13.22
C THR A 105 7.76 -8.49 12.97
N LEU A 106 6.83 -8.25 13.91
CA LEU A 106 5.87 -7.16 13.84
C LEU A 106 6.56 -5.80 13.94
N ASN A 107 7.50 -5.61 14.87
CA ASN A 107 8.29 -4.39 14.98
C ASN A 107 9.10 -4.11 13.70
N SER A 108 9.75 -5.12 13.13
CA SER A 108 10.52 -4.95 11.89
C SER A 108 9.61 -4.50 10.74
N SER A 109 8.44 -5.13 10.63
CA SER A 109 7.43 -4.75 9.63
C SER A 109 6.88 -3.34 9.86
N MET A 110 6.63 -2.94 11.11
CA MET A 110 6.17 -1.58 11.43
C MET A 110 7.24 -0.53 11.12
N VAL A 111 8.52 -0.83 11.35
CA VAL A 111 9.64 0.05 10.97
C VAL A 111 9.66 0.30 9.46
N GLU A 112 9.51 -0.75 8.65
CA GLU A 112 9.40 -0.65 7.18
C GLU A 112 8.26 0.31 6.78
N LEU A 113 7.12 0.22 7.47
CA LEU A 113 5.93 1.03 7.18
C LEU A 113 5.95 2.46 7.72
N THR A 114 6.88 2.83 8.61
CA THR A 114 6.87 4.17 9.23
C THR A 114 6.89 5.34 8.24
N SER A 115 7.48 5.13 7.06
CA SER A 115 7.56 6.12 5.97
C SER A 115 6.58 5.87 4.83
N ALA A 116 5.82 4.77 4.87
CA ALA A 116 4.96 4.34 3.77
C ALA A 116 3.83 5.35 3.49
N GLU A 117 3.23 5.94 4.53
CA GLU A 117 2.15 6.91 4.36
C GLU A 117 2.60 8.14 3.53
N ASP A 118 3.75 8.72 3.88
CA ASP A 118 4.27 9.91 3.19
C ASP A 118 4.74 9.57 1.78
N LYS A 119 5.38 8.41 1.59
CA LYS A 119 5.77 7.93 0.26
C LYS A 119 4.56 7.70 -0.64
N LEU A 120 3.49 7.07 -0.15
CA LEU A 120 2.26 6.86 -0.92
C LEU A 120 1.61 8.19 -1.33
N LYS A 121 1.57 9.17 -0.41
CA LYS A 121 1.06 10.52 -0.73
C LYS A 121 1.90 11.21 -1.81
N ASP A 122 3.22 11.08 -1.74
CA ASP A 122 4.12 11.67 -2.73
C ASP A 122 3.96 10.99 -4.10
N VAL A 123 3.92 9.66 -4.12
CA VAL A 123 3.64 8.86 -5.32
C VAL A 123 2.31 9.28 -5.97
N GLY A 124 1.24 9.43 -5.18
CA GLY A 124 -0.06 9.88 -5.67
C GLY A 124 0.01 11.28 -6.29
N LYS A 125 0.76 12.21 -5.70
CA LYS A 125 1.00 13.54 -6.29
C LYS A 125 1.77 13.45 -7.60
N GLN A 126 2.85 12.67 -7.64
CA GLN A 126 3.68 12.51 -8.84
C GLN A 126 2.86 11.92 -10.01
N MET A 127 2.05 10.88 -9.76
CA MET A 127 1.14 10.32 -10.77
C MET A 127 0.11 11.35 -11.26
N GLY A 128 -0.45 12.15 -10.35
CA GLY A 128 -1.39 13.22 -10.70
C GLY A 128 -0.77 14.29 -11.60
N VAL A 129 0.46 14.72 -11.31
CA VAL A 129 1.20 15.68 -12.13
C VAL A 129 1.47 15.11 -13.53
N VAL A 130 1.89 13.85 -13.64
CA VAL A 130 2.11 13.21 -14.95
C VAL A 130 0.81 13.12 -15.76
N ALA A 131 -0.31 12.80 -15.08
CA ALA A 131 -1.63 12.73 -15.72
C ALA A 131 -2.09 14.10 -16.24
N GLU A 132 -1.86 15.18 -15.48
CA GLU A 132 -2.17 16.55 -15.87
C GLU A 132 -1.30 17.02 -17.05
N GLU A 133 0.03 16.87 -16.96
CA GLU A 133 0.96 17.21 -18.04
C GLU A 133 0.60 16.48 -19.36
N ALA A 134 0.24 15.20 -19.28
CA ALA A 134 -0.16 14.42 -20.43
C ALA A 134 -1.52 14.85 -21.00
N ALA A 135 -2.46 15.26 -20.14
CA ALA A 135 -3.77 15.76 -20.55
C ALA A 135 -3.64 17.08 -21.31
N ASP A 136 -2.84 18.01 -20.79
CA ASP A 136 -2.58 19.31 -21.40
C ASP A 136 -1.93 19.15 -22.78
N LEU A 137 -0.91 18.29 -22.89
CA LEU A 137 -0.27 18.04 -24.18
C LEU A 137 -1.24 17.37 -25.17
N ALA A 138 -2.06 16.42 -24.72
CA ALA A 138 -3.02 15.72 -25.57
C ALA A 138 -4.19 16.61 -26.04
N ALA A 139 -4.48 17.71 -25.34
CA ALA A 139 -5.50 18.69 -25.73
C ALA A 139 -5.10 19.49 -26.98
N GLU A 140 -3.81 19.53 -27.32
CA GLU A 140 -3.30 20.15 -28.55
C GLU A 140 -2.64 19.12 -29.48
N PRO A 141 -3.43 18.34 -30.26
CA PRO A 141 -2.91 17.23 -31.08
C PRO A 141 -1.82 17.63 -32.10
N LYS A 142 -1.80 18.90 -32.51
CA LYS A 142 -0.77 19.49 -33.38
C LYS A 142 0.64 19.48 -32.74
N ASN A 143 0.72 19.49 -31.41
CA ASN A 143 1.99 19.52 -30.66
C ASN A 143 2.57 18.11 -30.45
N LEU A 144 1.87 17.07 -30.88
CA LEU A 144 2.30 15.68 -30.68
C LEU A 144 3.37 15.22 -31.68
N GLY A 145 3.71 16.03 -32.69
CA GLY A 145 4.65 15.67 -33.75
C GLY A 145 4.13 14.55 -34.67
N LEU A 146 2.82 14.34 -34.70
CA LEU A 146 2.18 13.25 -35.45
C LEU A 146 1.42 13.75 -36.68
N SER A 147 1.26 12.88 -37.67
CA SER A 147 0.34 13.16 -38.79
C SER A 147 -1.11 13.25 -38.32
N ALA A 148 -1.95 13.95 -39.10
CA ALA A 148 -3.39 14.09 -38.82
C ALA A 148 -4.13 12.75 -38.65
N THR A 149 -3.63 11.67 -39.26
CA THR A 149 -4.23 10.33 -39.15
C THR A 149 -3.75 9.55 -37.92
N GLN A 150 -2.59 9.89 -37.36
CA GLN A 150 -2.00 9.23 -36.19
C GLN A 150 -2.37 9.93 -34.89
N ALA A 151 -2.50 11.27 -34.91
CA ALA A 151 -2.78 12.07 -33.71
C ALA A 151 -4.04 11.61 -32.94
N PRO A 152 -5.19 11.29 -33.58
CA PRO A 152 -6.36 10.81 -32.84
C PRO A 152 -6.11 9.50 -32.08
N LYS A 153 -5.31 8.59 -32.64
CA LYS A 153 -4.96 7.32 -31.98
C LYS A 153 -4.05 7.54 -30.77
N ALA A 154 -3.08 8.43 -30.89
CA ALA A 154 -2.20 8.80 -29.77
C ALA A 154 -2.98 9.46 -28.63
N VAL A 155 -3.90 10.39 -28.95
CA VAL A 155 -4.78 11.01 -27.95
C VAL A 155 -5.65 9.98 -27.24
N LEU A 156 -6.23 9.01 -27.97
CA LEU A 156 -7.02 7.94 -27.34
C LEU A 156 -6.19 7.06 -26.40
N LYS A 157 -4.95 6.73 -26.77
CA LYS A 157 -4.04 5.99 -25.91
C LYS A 157 -3.61 6.81 -24.69
N SER A 158 -3.31 8.09 -24.87
CA SER A 158 -3.02 9.01 -23.78
C SER A 158 -4.16 9.05 -22.75
N LYS A 159 -5.42 9.14 -23.20
CA LYS A 159 -6.58 9.06 -22.31
C LYS A 159 -6.64 7.79 -21.47
N LYS A 160 -6.23 6.64 -22.03
CA LYS A 160 -6.16 5.37 -21.28
C LYS A 160 -5.06 5.41 -20.21
N ASN A 161 -3.88 5.90 -20.55
CA ASN A 161 -2.77 6.05 -19.60
C ASN A 161 -3.13 7.04 -18.48
N ILE A 162 -3.71 8.19 -18.80
CA ILE A 162 -4.21 9.17 -17.83
C ILE A 162 -5.23 8.53 -16.88
N LYS A 163 -6.17 7.74 -17.40
CA LYS A 163 -7.11 6.99 -16.55
C LYS A 163 -6.38 6.03 -15.61
N ALA A 164 -5.40 5.28 -16.11
CA ALA A 164 -4.63 4.34 -15.31
C ALA A 164 -3.81 5.06 -14.21
N LEU A 165 -3.20 6.21 -14.51
CA LEU A 165 -2.53 7.04 -13.50
C LEU A 165 -3.49 7.55 -12.42
N ASN A 166 -4.67 8.03 -12.80
CA ASN A 166 -5.69 8.45 -11.84
C ASN A 166 -6.18 7.29 -10.96
N MET A 167 -6.31 6.09 -11.52
CA MET A 167 -6.58 4.88 -10.72
C MET A 167 -5.42 4.59 -9.76
N GLY A 168 -4.17 4.74 -10.19
CA GLY A 168 -3.00 4.67 -9.31
C GLY A 168 -3.07 5.66 -8.15
N VAL A 169 -3.48 6.90 -8.40
CA VAL A 169 -3.72 7.89 -7.34
C VAL A 169 -4.75 7.39 -6.32
N ASP A 170 -5.86 6.82 -6.77
CA ASP A 170 -6.88 6.29 -5.86
C ASP A 170 -6.35 5.08 -5.06
N VAL A 171 -5.57 4.20 -5.69
CA VAL A 171 -4.90 3.10 -4.99
C VAL A 171 -3.96 3.60 -3.91
N THR A 172 -3.20 4.68 -4.13
CA THR A 172 -2.35 5.23 -3.05
C THR A 172 -3.17 5.70 -1.85
N LYS A 173 -4.37 6.26 -2.06
CA LYS A 173 -5.27 6.66 -0.97
C LYS A 173 -5.81 5.45 -0.22
N ASP A 174 -6.15 4.38 -0.94
CA ASP A 174 -6.65 3.17 -0.32
C ASP A 174 -5.56 2.45 0.49
N LEU A 175 -4.33 2.40 -0.01
CA LEU A 175 -3.18 1.90 0.76
C LEU A 175 -2.90 2.75 2.02
N VAL A 176 -3.07 4.07 1.96
CA VAL A 176 -2.98 4.93 3.15
C VAL A 176 -4.08 4.60 4.16
N LYS A 177 -5.30 4.29 3.71
CA LYS A 177 -6.37 3.82 4.61
C LYS A 177 -6.03 2.46 5.22
N GLU A 178 -5.49 1.53 4.43
CA GLU A 178 -5.04 0.21 4.91
C GLU A 178 -3.98 0.34 6.02
N LEU A 179 -2.97 1.19 5.83
CA LEU A 179 -2.00 1.52 6.90
C LEU A 179 -2.71 2.00 8.17
N GLY A 180 -3.69 2.89 8.03
CA GLY A 180 -4.49 3.40 9.15
C GLY A 180 -5.31 2.30 9.84
N MET A 181 -5.86 1.35 9.08
CA MET A 181 -6.59 0.21 9.63
C MET A 181 -5.67 -0.74 10.41
N LEU A 182 -4.45 -1.02 9.93
CA LEU A 182 -3.46 -1.81 10.67
C LEU A 182 -3.16 -1.19 12.05
N VAL A 183 -2.92 0.13 12.08
CA VAL A 183 -2.70 0.86 13.35
C VAL A 183 -3.94 0.81 14.24
N SER A 184 -5.13 1.00 13.66
CA SER A 184 -6.40 0.93 14.38
C SER A 184 -6.66 -0.46 14.97
N ASP A 185 -6.34 -1.53 14.26
CA ASP A 185 -6.50 -2.90 14.73
C ASP A 185 -5.60 -3.16 15.94
N VAL A 186 -4.33 -2.74 15.87
CA VAL A 186 -3.42 -2.81 17.01
C VAL A 186 -3.97 -2.04 18.21
N GLN A 187 -4.46 -0.82 18.01
CA GLN A 187 -5.07 -0.04 19.09
C GLN A 187 -6.29 -0.76 19.68
N SER A 188 -7.14 -1.35 18.84
CA SER A 188 -8.35 -2.02 19.31
C SER A 188 -8.04 -3.27 20.15
N VAL A 189 -7.00 -4.01 19.81
CA VAL A 189 -6.60 -5.23 20.53
C VAL A 189 -5.89 -4.88 21.84
N PHE A 190 -4.95 -3.93 21.81
CA PHE A 190 -4.05 -3.67 22.95
C PHE A 190 -4.47 -2.52 23.87
N LYS A 191 -5.43 -1.65 23.48
CA LYS A 191 -6.05 -0.69 24.42
C LYS A 191 -7.27 -1.28 25.15
N ALA A 192 -7.97 -2.24 24.54
CA ALA A 192 -9.09 -2.93 25.20
C ALA A 192 -8.65 -3.75 26.43
N SER A 193 -7.35 -4.03 26.60
CA SER A 193 -6.80 -4.75 27.74
C SER A 193 -6.38 -3.87 28.93
N GLU A 194 -6.55 -2.54 28.86
CA GLU A 194 -6.27 -1.62 29.99
C GLU A 194 -7.48 -1.38 30.91
N GLU A 195 -8.65 -1.98 30.66
CA GLU A 195 -9.74 -1.95 31.65
C GLU A 195 -9.33 -2.78 32.88
N PRO A 196 -9.28 -2.18 34.09
CA PRO A 196 -8.89 -2.90 35.29
C PRO A 196 -9.95 -3.98 35.58
N ALA A 197 -9.47 -5.19 35.86
CA ALA A 197 -10.29 -6.18 36.54
C ALA A 197 -10.74 -5.57 37.88
N GLU A 198 -12.02 -5.24 38.00
CA GLU A 198 -12.69 -4.99 39.29
C GLU A 198 -12.76 -6.27 40.14
#